data_AF-A0A8D8ULF0-F1
#
_entry.id   AF-A0A8D8ULF0-F1
#
_cell.length_a   1.000
_cell.length_b   1.000
_cell.length_c   1.000
_cell.angle_alpha   90.00
_cell.angle_beta   90.00
_cell.angle_gamma   90.00
#
_symmetry.space_group_name_H-M   'P 1'
#
loop_
_entity.id
_entity.type
_entity.pdbx_description
1 polymer ?
#
loop_
_entity_poly.entity_id
_entity_poly.type
_entity_poly.pdbx_seq_one_letter_code
_entity_poly.pdbx_strand_id
1 'polypeptide(L)'
;MINKITRSSGKFVPILFVLSTSSMLILDHRTLQIKYRVPAAEIFRLSLSPYLDDIAVFHIRAPSPSSCSDASSSYLGGSNTPHQMGCLFHSEGHGKGDFVFQTGHVIEIVTK
;
A
#
# COMPACT_ATOMS: atom_id res chain seq x y z
N MET A 1 -18.46 5.60 -3.29
CA MET A 1 -17.67 5.97 -2.08
C MET A 1 -16.92 4.73 -1.61
N ILE A 2 -15.67 4.86 -1.15
CA ILE A 2 -14.81 3.71 -0.80
C ILE A 2 -14.36 3.88 0.66
N ASN A 3 -14.55 2.82 1.46
CA ASN A 3 -14.11 2.78 2.85
C ASN A 3 -13.03 1.73 3.03
N LYS A 4 -11.92 2.08 3.68
CA LYS A 4 -10.94 1.10 4.17
C LYS A 4 -11.40 0.57 5.53
N ILE A 5 -11.38 -0.74 5.70
CA ILE A 5 -11.63 -1.38 6.99
C ILE A 5 -10.30 -1.48 7.76
N THR A 6 -10.27 -1.02 9.01
CA THR A 6 -9.07 -1.10 9.86
C THR A 6 -8.89 -2.52 10.41
N ARG A 7 -7.68 -3.07 10.31
CA ARG A 7 -7.39 -4.43 10.81
C ARG A 7 -7.59 -4.58 12.32
N SER A 8 -7.21 -3.56 13.09
CA SER A 8 -7.24 -3.61 14.56
C SER A 8 -8.62 -3.40 15.16
N SER A 9 -9.55 -2.75 14.45
CA SER A 9 -10.83 -2.34 15.02
C SER A 9 -12.05 -2.58 14.13
N GLY A 10 -11.88 -3.02 12.89
CA GLY A 10 -12.99 -3.21 11.95
C GLY A 10 -13.70 -1.91 11.55
N LYS A 11 -13.16 -0.74 11.92
CA LYS A 11 -13.78 0.55 11.64
C LYS A 11 -13.67 0.88 10.17
N PHE A 12 -14.76 1.42 9.63
CA PHE A 12 -14.82 1.96 8.27
C PHE A 12 -14.24 3.36 8.26
N VAL A 13 -13.17 3.56 7.49
CA VAL A 13 -12.52 4.85 7.32
C VAL A 13 -12.71 5.28 5.87
N PRO A 14 -13.41 6.39 5.60
CA PRO A 14 -13.55 6.90 4.24
C PRO A 14 -12.19 7.29 3.68
N ILE A 15 -11.91 6.85 2.45
CA ILE A 15 -10.66 7.10 1.75
C ILE A 15 -10.90 7.61 0.34
N LEU A 16 -9.87 8.22 -0.23
CA LEU A 16 -9.75 8.33 -1.68
C LEU A 16 -8.85 7.19 -2.16
N PHE A 17 -9.34 6.40 -3.11
CA PHE A 17 -8.64 5.26 -3.68
C PHE A 17 -8.24 5.60 -5.11
N VAL A 18 -6.96 5.38 -5.44
CA VAL A 18 -6.44 5.59 -6.79
C VAL A 18 -5.74 4.32 -7.23
N LEU A 19 -6.19 3.76 -8.35
CA LEU A 19 -5.50 2.66 -9.02
C LEU A 19 -4.82 3.19 -10.27
N SER A 20 -3.54 2.89 -10.41
CA SER A 20 -2.74 3.19 -11.60
C SER A 20 -2.02 1.92 -12.06
N THR A 21 -1.44 1.97 -13.27
CA THR A 21 -0.65 0.87 -13.82
C THR A 21 0.57 0.51 -12.99
N SER A 22 1.11 1.45 -12.20
CA SER A 22 2.32 1.25 -11.41
C SER A 22 2.05 0.99 -9.93
N SER A 23 0.96 1.53 -9.39
CA SER A 23 0.67 1.47 -7.97
C SER A 23 -0.79 1.77 -7.63
N MET A 24 -1.23 1.21 -6.51
CA MET A 24 -2.45 1.55 -5.80
C MET A 24 -2.11 2.54 -4.69
N LEU A 25 -2.86 3.65 -4.61
CA LEU A 25 -2.72 4.68 -3.59
C LEU A 25 -3.99 4.76 -2.74
N ILE A 26 -3.79 4.94 -1.44
CA ILE A 26 -4.86 5.22 -0.48
C ILE A 26 -4.54 6.55 0.16
N LEU A 27 -5.43 7.52 -0.04
CA LEU A 27 -5.28 8.87 0.45
C LEU A 27 -6.36 9.19 1.48
N ASP A 28 -6.03 10.11 2.38
CA ASP A 28 -7.03 10.73 3.24
C ASP A 28 -8.02 11.54 2.41
N HIS A 29 -9.33 11.31 2.60
CA HIS A 29 -10.36 11.94 1.77
C HIS A 29 -10.49 13.46 2.01
N ARG A 30 -10.02 13.99 3.15
CA ARG A 30 -10.09 15.43 3.47
C ARG A 30 -8.81 16.15 3.09
N THR A 31 -7.66 15.57 3.44
CA THR A 31 -6.36 16.25 3.29
C THR A 31 -5.64 15.88 2.00
N LEU A 32 -6.13 14.88 1.26
CA LEU A 32 -5.48 14.31 0.08
C LEU A 32 -4.06 13.79 0.36
N GLN A 33 -3.69 13.59 1.64
CA GLN A 33 -2.39 13.03 1.98
C GLN A 33 -2.35 11.54 1.70
N ILE A 34 -1.27 11.08 1.06
CA ILE A 34 -1.04 9.66 0.79
C ILE A 34 -0.75 8.94 2.11
N LYS A 35 -1.66 8.05 2.51
CA LYS A 35 -1.48 7.17 3.69
C LYS A 35 -0.78 5.88 3.31
N TYR A 36 -1.11 5.33 2.14
CA TYR A 36 -0.51 4.11 1.63
C TYR A 36 -0.23 4.21 0.14
N ARG A 37 0.93 3.70 -0.24
CA ARG A 37 1.32 3.44 -1.62
C ARG A 37 1.74 1.98 -1.71
N VAL A 38 1.07 1.22 -2.56
CA VAL A 38 1.30 -0.20 -2.77
C VAL A 38 1.65 -0.38 -4.26
N PRO A 39 2.88 -0.80 -4.60
CA PRO A 39 3.24 -1.15 -5.97
C PRO A 39 2.30 -2.20 -6.56
N ALA A 40 1.92 -2.04 -7.83
CA ALA A 40 1.00 -2.97 -8.49
C ALA A 40 1.54 -4.41 -8.53
N ALA A 41 2.86 -4.57 -8.68
CA ALA A 41 3.54 -5.88 -8.68
C ALA A 41 3.43 -6.65 -7.35
N GLU A 42 3.11 -5.97 -6.24
CA GLU A 42 2.92 -6.62 -4.93
C GLU A 42 1.51 -7.17 -4.76
N ILE A 43 0.53 -6.69 -5.53
CA ILE A 43 -0.85 -7.18 -5.47
C ILE A 43 -0.92 -8.49 -6.26
N PHE A 44 -1.09 -9.62 -5.57
CA PHE A 44 -1.07 -10.94 -6.23
C PHE A 44 -2.45 -11.57 -6.38
N ARG A 45 -3.45 -11.09 -5.63
CA ARG A 45 -4.81 -11.60 -5.68
C ARG A 45 -5.80 -10.54 -5.24
N LEU A 46 -6.96 -10.55 -5.87
CA LEU A 46 -8.13 -9.80 -5.47
C LEU A 46 -9.23 -10.81 -5.12
N SER A 47 -9.81 -10.70 -3.92
CA SER A 47 -10.91 -11.55 -3.48
C SER A 47 -12.11 -10.69 -3.15
N LEU A 48 -13.29 -11.15 -3.54
CA LEU A 48 -14.55 -10.45 -3.31
C LEU A 48 -15.44 -11.29 -2.41
N SER A 49 -16.24 -10.66 -1.57
CA SER A 49 -17.26 -11.35 -0.81
C SER A 49 -18.35 -11.88 -1.76
N PRO A 50 -18.88 -13.09 -1.52
CA PRO A 50 -20.00 -13.63 -2.30
C PRO A 50 -21.36 -13.04 -1.86
N TYR A 51 -21.38 -12.20 -0.82
CA TYR A 51 -22.59 -11.58 -0.28
C TYR A 51 -22.79 -10.17 -0.83
N LEU A 52 -23.99 -9.62 -0.65
CA LEU A 52 -24.34 -8.25 -1.02
C LEU A 52 -23.84 -7.24 0.05
N ASP A 53 -22.54 -7.27 0.36
CA ASP A 53 -21.91 -6.45 1.41
C ASP A 53 -20.84 -5.47 0.88
N ASP A 54 -20.60 -5.48 -0.44
CA ASP A 54 -19.64 -4.63 -1.13
C ASP A 54 -18.18 -4.78 -0.68
N ILE A 55 -17.81 -5.96 -0.13
CA ILE A 55 -16.47 -6.20 0.41
C ILE A 55 -15.50 -6.71 -0.66
N ALA A 56 -14.33 -6.08 -0.72
CA ALA A 56 -13.19 -6.48 -1.56
C ALA A 56 -11.89 -6.54 -0.73
N VAL A 57 -11.03 -7.51 -1.04
CA VAL A 57 -9.73 -7.72 -0.40
C VAL A 57 -8.63 -7.69 -1.44
N PHE A 58 -7.63 -6.84 -1.21
CA PHE A 58 -6.40 -6.77 -1.97
C PHE A 58 -5.31 -7.48 -1.21
N HIS A 59 -4.87 -8.63 -1.74
CA HIS A 59 -3.84 -9.42 -1.12
C HIS A 59 -2.46 -8.95 -1.57
N ILE A 60 -1.64 -8.56 -0.60
CA ILE A 60 -0.33 -7.97 -0.84
C ILE A 60 0.73 -9.01 -0.52
N ARG A 61 1.68 -9.20 -1.43
CA ARG A 61 2.80 -10.10 -1.23
C ARG A 61 3.67 -9.53 -0.11
N ALA A 62 3.96 -10.34 0.90
CA ALA A 62 4.93 -9.96 1.90
C ALA A 62 6.30 -9.75 1.22
N PRO A 63 7.05 -8.69 1.58
CA PRO A 63 8.44 -8.59 1.15
C PRO A 63 9.16 -9.83 1.66
N SER A 64 9.80 -10.57 0.75
CA SER A 64 10.63 -11.70 1.16
C SER A 64 11.79 -11.16 1.99
N PRO A 65 12.20 -11.85 3.08
CA PRO A 65 13.37 -11.44 3.87
C PRO A 65 14.69 -11.46 3.08
N SER A 66 14.67 -11.85 1.79
CA SER A 66 15.81 -11.93 0.89
C SER A 66 16.05 -10.69 0.02
N SER A 67 15.24 -9.63 0.08
CA SER A 67 15.50 -8.41 -0.72
C SER A 67 16.51 -7.45 -0.09
N CYS A 68 17.23 -7.87 0.95
CA CYS A 68 18.42 -7.22 1.47
C CYS A 68 19.70 -7.88 0.91
N SER A 69 19.81 -7.95 -0.41
CA SER A 69 21.05 -8.34 -1.08
C SER A 69 21.15 -7.53 -2.37
N ASP A 70 21.51 -6.25 -2.20
CA ASP A 70 22.29 -5.43 -3.14
C ASP A 70 22.43 -4.01 -2.58
N ALA A 71 23.06 -3.91 -1.41
CA ALA A 71 23.67 -2.67 -0.92
C ALA A 71 24.99 -3.03 -0.22
N SER A 72 25.82 -3.81 -0.91
CA SER A 72 27.21 -4.08 -0.51
C SER A 72 28.12 -3.86 -1.71
N SER A 73 28.39 -2.60 -2.06
CA SER A 73 29.71 -2.24 -2.57
C SER A 73 29.98 -0.74 -2.45
N SER A 74 31.14 -0.43 -1.85
CA SER A 74 31.76 0.89 -1.60
C SER A 74 31.00 1.79 -0.60
N TYR A 75 31.56 2.24 0.52
CA TYR A 75 32.91 2.80 0.70
C TYR A 75 33.47 2.51 2.10
N LEU A 76 34.76 2.16 2.10
CA LEU A 76 35.66 2.32 3.24
C LEU A 76 35.88 3.82 3.50
N GLY A 77 35.89 4.21 4.78
CA GLY A 77 36.66 5.38 5.26
C GLY A 77 35.89 6.67 5.55
N GLY A 78 36.04 7.13 6.80
CA GLY A 78 36.39 8.52 7.13
C GLY A 78 35.33 9.64 7.02
N SER A 79 34.95 10.16 8.19
CA SER A 79 34.73 11.58 8.53
C SER A 79 33.89 12.52 7.63
N ASN A 80 32.89 13.15 8.27
CA ASN A 80 32.37 14.50 8.06
C ASN A 80 31.90 14.92 6.65
N THR A 81 30.58 14.92 6.39
CA THR A 81 29.77 16.07 5.89
C THR A 81 28.32 15.65 5.60
N PRO A 82 27.31 16.55 5.65
CA PRO A 82 25.91 16.23 5.43
C PRO A 82 25.39 16.72 4.05
N HIS A 83 25.16 15.81 3.10
CA HIS A 83 24.39 16.00 1.84
C HIS A 83 24.03 14.60 1.30
N GLN A 84 22.89 14.25 0.71
CA GLN A 84 21.59 14.88 0.46
C GLN A 84 20.69 13.82 -0.20
N MET A 85 19.39 13.80 0.18
CA MET A 85 18.20 13.32 -0.56
C MET A 85 18.08 11.85 -1.02
N GLY A 86 17.01 11.18 -0.53
CA GLY A 86 16.38 10.11 -1.31
C GLY A 86 15.49 9.08 -0.60
N CYS A 87 14.53 9.47 0.26
CA CYS A 87 13.15 8.91 0.28
C CYS A 87 12.35 9.37 1.52
N LEU A 88 11.34 10.22 1.29
CA LEU A 88 10.48 10.82 2.33
C LEU A 88 9.28 9.92 2.73
N PHE A 89 9.35 8.62 2.42
CA PHE A 89 8.33 7.63 2.76
C PHE A 89 8.95 6.34 3.32
N HIS A 90 9.98 6.46 4.15
CA HIS A 90 10.39 5.37 5.04
C HIS A 90 9.46 5.39 6.27
N SER A 91 8.26 4.83 6.13
CA SER A 91 7.61 4.24 7.29
C SER A 91 8.25 2.87 7.47
N GLU A 92 9.09 2.76 8.48
CA GLU A 92 9.79 1.57 8.91
C GLU A 92 8.95 0.29 8.82
N GLY A 93 9.53 -0.74 8.19
CA GLY A 93 9.61 -2.09 8.76
C GLY A 93 8.34 -2.93 8.96
N HIS A 94 7.14 -2.43 8.74
CA HIS A 94 5.93 -3.25 8.82
C HIS A 94 5.39 -3.53 7.42
N GLY A 95 5.73 -4.71 6.89
CA GLY A 95 5.14 -5.23 5.66
C GLY A 95 3.63 -5.00 5.66
N LYS A 96 3.16 -4.14 4.76
CA LYS A 96 1.75 -3.77 4.67
C LYS A 96 1.00 -4.98 4.13
N GLY A 97 0.44 -5.78 5.04
CA GLY A 97 -0.41 -6.91 4.69
C GLY A 97 -1.70 -6.48 3.98
N ASP A 98 -2.63 -7.42 3.84
CA ASP A 98 -3.83 -7.25 3.03
C ASP A 98 -4.67 -6.02 3.39
N PHE A 99 -5.28 -5.43 2.35
CA PHE A 99 -6.20 -4.31 2.47
C PHE A 99 -7.63 -4.77 2.23
N VAL A 100 -8.53 -4.41 3.13
CA VAL A 100 -9.96 -4.69 3.02
C VAL A 100 -10.71 -3.39 2.78
N PHE A 101 -11.56 -3.39 1.77
CA PHE A 101 -12.37 -2.25 1.36
C PHE A 101 -13.84 -2.62 1.29
N GLN A 102 -14.68 -1.64 1.58
CA GLN A 102 -16.09 -1.65 1.21
C GLN A 102 -16.31 -0.63 0.09
N THR A 103 -16.87 -1.07 -1.03
CA THR A 103 -17.13 -0.22 -2.21
C THR A 103 -18.22 -0.80 -3.10
N GLY A 104 -19.26 -0.03 -3.42
CA GLY A 104 -20.28 -0.46 -4.40
C GLY A 104 -19.80 -0.52 -5.85
N HIS A 105 -18.54 -0.14 -6.11
CA HIS A 105 -17.92 -0.17 -7.44
C HIS A 105 -16.89 -1.29 -7.57
N VAL A 106 -17.06 -2.39 -6.83
CA VAL A 106 -16.11 -3.51 -6.81
C VAL A 106 -15.72 -3.91 -8.24
N ILE A 107 -16.70 -4.21 -9.10
CA ILE A 107 -16.50 -4.70 -10.46
C ILE A 107 -15.71 -3.71 -11.32
N GLU A 108 -16.01 -2.41 -11.21
CA GLU A 108 -15.30 -1.37 -11.95
C GLU A 108 -13.84 -1.25 -11.51
N ILE A 109 -13.53 -1.48 -10.24
CA ILE A 109 -12.18 -1.42 -9.69
C ILE A 109 -11.34 -2.65 -10.07
N VAL A 110 -11.95 -3.84 -10.21
CA VAL A 110 -11.22 -5.06 -10.61
C VAL A 110 -10.97 -5.16 -12.11
N THR A 111 -11.71 -4.41 -12.94
CA THR A 111 -11.72 -4.58 -14.40
C THR A 111 -11.13 -3.41 -15.19
N LYS A 112 -10.75 -2.31 -14.51
CA LYS A 112 -10.04 -1.15 -15.08
C LYS A 112 -8.58 -1.12 -14.63
#